data_AF-A0A957CXA4-F1
#
_entry.id   AF-A0A957CXA4-F1
#
_cell.length_a   1.000
_cell.length_b   1.000
_cell.length_c   1.000
_cell.angle_alpha   90.00
_cell.angle_beta   90.00
_cell.angle_gamma   90.00
#
_symmetry.space_group_name_H-M   'P 1'
#
loop_
_entity.id
_entity.type
_entity.pdbx_description
1 polymer ?
#
loop_
_entity_poly.entity_id
_entity_poly.type
_entity_poly.pdbx_seq_one_letter_code
_entity_poly.pdbx_strand_id
1 'polypeptide(L)'
;MSSFLKNLALILFSLLFTLALLEGAARMFKLGTGGFWEPDEQLGWRNIPGASGWESCYGECQVHVSINDLGLRDRDDITYEKEAGVQRILFLGDSITAGMQVPLEDTYVKQL
;
A
#
# COMPACT_ATOMS: atom_id res chain seq x y z
N MET A 1 -39.66 -12.52 24.64
CA MET A 1 -38.79 -12.38 23.45
C MET A 1 -38.81 -13.70 22.70
N SER A 2 -39.27 -13.72 21.45
CA SER A 2 -39.37 -14.96 20.66
C SER A 2 -38.00 -15.63 20.53
N SER A 3 -37.96 -16.96 20.45
CA SER A 3 -36.73 -17.73 20.23
C SER A 3 -35.97 -17.25 18.98
N PHE A 4 -36.70 -16.81 17.96
CA PHE A 4 -36.17 -16.20 16.75
C PHE A 4 -35.28 -14.97 17.02
N LEU A 5 -35.76 -14.01 17.82
CA LEU A 5 -35.00 -12.79 18.14
C LEU A 5 -33.71 -13.10 18.91
N LYS A 6 -33.76 -14.09 19.83
CA LYS A 6 -32.59 -14.53 20.59
C LYS A 6 -31.54 -15.18 19.68
N ASN A 7 -31.99 -16.05 18.77
CA ASN A 7 -31.10 -16.72 17.82
C ASN A 7 -30.46 -15.72 16.85
N LEU A 8 -31.24 -14.75 16.35
CA LEU A 8 -30.72 -13.70 15.48
C LEU A 8 -29.67 -12.85 16.20
N ALA A 9 -29.93 -12.44 17.44
CA ALA A 9 -28.98 -11.68 18.25
C ALA A 9 -27.68 -12.47 18.50
N LEU A 10 -27.77 -13.77 18.79
CA LEU A 10 -26.60 -14.63 18.97
C LEU A 10 -25.76 -14.74 17.71
N ILE A 11 -26.39 -14.94 16.54
CA ILE A 11 -25.70 -15.02 15.25
C ILE A 11 -24.99 -13.71 14.92
N LEU A 12 -25.68 -12.58 15.07
CA LEU A 12 -25.09 -11.26 14.82
C LEU A 12 -23.92 -10.99 15.76
N PHE A 13 -24.09 -11.26 17.07
CA PHE A 13 -23.02 -11.09 18.03
C PHE A 13 -21.81 -11.98 17.72
N SER A 14 -22.03 -13.27 17.44
CA SER A 14 -20.94 -14.20 17.12
C SER A 14 -20.19 -13.80 15.84
N LEU A 15 -20.92 -13.34 14.82
CA LEU A 15 -20.33 -12.87 13.57
C LEU A 15 -19.46 -11.64 13.81
N LEU A 16 -20.02 -10.61 14.47
CA LEU A 16 -19.29 -9.37 14.78
C LEU A 16 -18.09 -9.63 15.68
N PHE A 17 -18.23 -10.48 16.70
CA PHE A 17 -17.14 -10.85 17.60
C PHE A 17 -16.01 -11.57 16.86
N THR A 18 -16.36 -12.52 15.96
CA THR A 18 -15.37 -13.23 15.15
C THR A 18 -14.65 -12.28 14.19
N LEU A 19 -15.38 -11.40 13.51
CA LEU A 19 -14.77 -10.39 12.63
C LEU A 19 -13.84 -9.45 13.40
N ALA A 20 -14.25 -9.02 14.60
CA ALA A 20 -13.40 -8.18 15.46
C ALA A 20 -12.11 -8.89 15.89
N LEU A 21 -12.18 -10.18 16.23
CA LEU A 21 -10.99 -10.98 16.54
C LEU A 21 -10.07 -11.16 15.33
N LEU A 22 -10.63 -11.44 14.15
CA LEU A 22 -9.86 -11.60 12.92
C LEU A 22 -9.17 -10.29 12.51
N GLU A 23 -9.89 -9.17 12.55
CA GLU A 23 -9.33 -7.83 12.30
C GLU A 23 -8.25 -7.48 13.33
N GLY A 24 -8.50 -7.76 14.62
CA GLY A 24 -7.53 -7.54 15.69
C GLY A 24 -6.25 -8.35 15.48
N ALA A 25 -6.36 -9.62 15.11
CA ALA A 25 -5.22 -10.46 14.76
C ALA A 25 -4.51 -9.94 13.51
N ALA A 26 -5.23 -9.59 12.44
CA ALA A 26 -4.64 -9.05 11.21
C ALA A 26 -3.84 -7.77 11.46
N ARG A 27 -4.34 -6.87 12.32
CA ARG A 27 -3.61 -5.66 12.74
C ARG A 27 -2.41 -5.99 13.63
N MET A 28 -2.57 -6.92 14.56
CA MET A 28 -1.49 -7.33 15.48
C MET A 28 -0.31 -7.96 14.74
N PHE A 29 -0.61 -8.84 13.77
CA PHE A 29 0.39 -9.50 12.93
C PHE A 29 0.75 -8.70 11.67
N LYS A 30 0.19 -7.49 11.52
CA LYS A 30 0.43 -6.59 10.38
C LYS A 30 0.30 -7.29 9.03
N LEU A 31 -0.70 -8.15 8.85
CA LEU A 31 -0.87 -8.98 7.64
C LEU A 31 -1.30 -8.18 6.40
N GLY A 32 -1.42 -6.85 6.50
CA GLY A 32 -1.73 -5.98 5.38
C GLY A 32 -0.48 -5.75 4.52
N THR A 33 -0.57 -6.13 3.25
CA THR A 33 0.31 -5.63 2.19
C THR A 33 -0.54 -4.76 1.28
N GLY A 34 -0.12 -3.52 1.03
CA GLY A 34 -0.86 -2.63 0.13
C GLY A 34 -0.85 -3.13 -1.30
N GLY A 35 -1.99 -3.01 -1.99
CA GLY A 35 -2.06 -3.19 -3.44
C GLY A 35 -1.60 -1.91 -4.12
N PHE A 36 -0.33 -1.83 -4.48
CA PHE A 36 0.26 -0.63 -5.09
C PHE A 36 0.41 -0.71 -6.61
N TRP A 37 0.17 -1.88 -7.19
CA TRP A 37 0.36 -2.15 -8.61
C TRP A 37 -0.79 -2.96 -9.18
N GLU A 38 -1.03 -2.78 -10.48
CA GLU A 38 -2.02 -3.49 -11.27
C GLU A 38 -1.41 -4.01 -12.58
N PRO A 39 -1.99 -5.07 -13.17
CA PRO A 39 -1.57 -5.53 -14.49
C PRO A 39 -1.77 -4.44 -15.55
N ASP A 40 -0.83 -4.34 -16.48
CA ASP A 40 -0.90 -3.44 -17.64
C ASP A 40 -0.56 -4.22 -18.91
N GLU A 41 -1.31 -4.01 -19.99
CA GLU A 41 -1.14 -4.79 -21.24
C GLU A 41 0.19 -4.52 -21.94
N GLN A 42 0.76 -3.32 -21.77
CA GLN A 42 2.01 -2.92 -22.44
C GLN A 42 3.23 -3.12 -21.54
N LEU A 43 3.09 -2.78 -20.26
CA LEU A 43 4.18 -2.82 -19.28
C LEU A 43 4.25 -4.12 -18.49
N GLY A 44 3.22 -4.97 -18.59
CA GLY A 44 3.00 -6.13 -17.73
C GLY A 44 2.44 -5.73 -16.37
N TRP A 45 3.10 -4.78 -15.70
CA TRP A 45 2.67 -4.21 -14.42
C TRP A 45 2.92 -2.71 -14.40
N ARG A 46 2.05 -1.98 -13.69
CA ARG A 46 2.25 -0.56 -13.38
C ARG A 46 1.83 -0.24 -11.96
N ASN A 47 2.39 0.82 -11.39
CA ASN A 47 1.88 1.36 -10.14
C ASN A 47 0.50 1.98 -10.37
N ILE A 48 -0.38 1.85 -9.38
CA ILE A 48 -1.69 2.49 -9.37
C ILE A 48 -1.50 3.96 -8.93
N PRO A 49 -1.81 4.96 -9.77
CA PRO A 49 -1.68 6.37 -9.38
C PRO A 49 -2.52 6.70 -8.14
N GLY A 50 -1.93 7.46 -7.21
CA GLY A 50 -2.57 7.85 -5.95
C GLY A 50 -2.68 6.70 -4.92
N ALA A 51 -2.16 5.51 -5.20
CA ALA A 51 -2.20 4.41 -4.25
C ALA A 51 -1.36 4.73 -3.01
N SER A 52 -1.93 4.46 -1.84
CA SER A 52 -1.28 4.71 -0.55
C SER A 52 -1.65 3.62 0.44
N GLY A 53 -0.69 3.21 1.26
CA GLY A 53 -0.89 2.10 2.19
C GLY A 53 0.37 1.68 2.93
N TRP A 54 0.21 0.69 3.79
CA TRP A 54 1.31 0.13 4.56
C TRP A 54 1.83 -1.14 3.90
N GLU A 55 3.15 -1.18 3.69
CA GLU A 55 3.91 -2.39 3.40
C GLU A 55 4.45 -2.93 4.73
N SER A 56 4.19 -4.20 4.98
CA SER A 56 4.55 -4.87 6.24
C SER A 56 5.69 -5.86 6.08
N CYS A 57 6.09 -6.20 4.84
CA CYS A 57 7.09 -7.22 4.57
C CYS A 57 6.77 -8.53 5.32
N TYR A 58 5.51 -8.93 5.36
CA TYR A 58 5.05 -10.09 6.13
C TYR A 58 5.38 -10.01 7.65
N GLY A 59 5.41 -8.80 8.20
CA GLY A 59 5.70 -8.50 9.60
C GLY A 59 7.14 -8.08 9.89
N GLU A 60 8.04 -8.09 8.89
CA GLU A 60 9.45 -7.72 9.07
C GLU A 60 9.70 -6.20 9.02
N CYS A 61 8.80 -5.45 8.38
CA CYS A 61 8.93 -4.00 8.24
C CYS A 61 7.58 -3.31 8.48
N GLN A 62 7.61 -1.98 8.50
CA GLN A 62 6.39 -1.18 8.45
C GLN A 62 6.70 0.13 7.75
N VAL A 63 6.45 0.15 6.44
CA VAL A 63 6.74 1.31 5.59
C VAL A 63 5.43 1.82 5.02
N HIS A 64 5.18 3.11 5.20
CA HIS A 64 4.09 3.77 4.47
C HIS A 64 4.58 4.06 3.05
N VAL A 65 3.91 3.46 2.08
CA VAL A 65 4.18 3.64 0.66
C VAL A 65 3.10 4.52 0.09
N SER A 66 3.50 5.50 -0.71
CA SER A 66 2.62 6.34 -1.51
C SER A 66 3.17 6.42 -2.94
N ILE A 67 2.26 6.30 -3.90
CA ILE A 67 2.47 6.50 -5.32
C ILE A 67 1.74 7.79 -5.68
N ASN A 68 2.46 8.75 -6.26
CA ASN A 68 1.88 10.03 -6.65
C ASN A 68 0.91 9.89 -7.82
N ASP A 69 0.23 10.98 -8.18
CA ASP A 69 -0.74 11.02 -9.27
C ASP A 69 -0.15 10.71 -10.66
N LEU A 70 1.18 10.74 -10.80
CA LEU A 70 1.90 10.36 -12.01
C LEU A 70 2.23 8.86 -12.08
N GLY A 71 1.89 8.09 -11.04
CA GLY A 71 2.25 6.66 -10.94
C GLY A 71 3.71 6.43 -10.50
N LEU A 72 4.38 7.46 -9.98
CA LEU A 72 5.76 7.37 -9.48
C LEU A 72 5.75 7.18 -7.96
N ARG A 73 6.62 6.32 -7.45
CA ARG A 73 6.91 6.27 -6.00
C ARG A 73 7.83 7.44 -5.65
N ASP A 74 7.25 8.62 -5.57
CA ASP A 74 7.97 9.86 -5.32
C ASP A 74 7.04 10.89 -4.66
N ARG A 75 7.58 12.06 -4.33
CA ARG A 75 6.86 13.20 -3.78
C ARG A 75 5.81 13.75 -4.78
N ASP A 76 4.73 14.29 -4.23
CA ASP A 76 3.56 14.74 -4.99
C ASP A 76 3.77 16.04 -5.77
N ASP A 77 4.80 16.82 -5.45
CA ASP A 77 5.14 18.07 -6.15
C ASP A 77 5.86 17.86 -7.50
N ILE A 78 6.17 16.61 -7.86
CA ILE A 78 6.76 16.32 -9.17
C ILE A 78 5.68 16.41 -10.25
N THR A 79 5.92 17.30 -11.22
CA THR A 79 5.10 17.45 -12.42
C THR A 79 5.86 17.01 -13.67
N TYR A 80 5.17 16.76 -14.78
CA TYR A 80 5.84 16.46 -16.06
C TYR A 80 6.53 17.69 -16.66
N GLU A 81 6.00 18.89 -16.42
CA GLU A 81 6.63 20.14 -16.83
C GLU A 81 7.98 20.28 -16.13
N LYS A 82 9.06 20.37 -16.93
CA LYS A 82 10.41 20.53 -16.41
C LYS A 82 10.81 21.99 -16.40
N GLU A 83 11.19 22.49 -15.23
CA GLU A 83 11.77 23.83 -15.10
C GLU A 83 13.07 23.98 -15.91
N ALA A 84 13.30 25.18 -16.41
CA ALA A 84 14.50 25.51 -17.18
C ALA A 84 15.75 25.35 -16.29
N GLY A 85 16.78 24.69 -16.82
CA GLY A 85 18.03 24.46 -16.09
C GLY A 85 18.03 23.28 -15.11
N VAL A 86 16.89 22.61 -14.89
CA VAL A 86 16.81 21.44 -14.00
C VAL A 86 17.14 20.15 -14.75
N GLN A 87 17.98 19.29 -14.15
CA GLN A 87 18.18 17.92 -14.59
C GLN A 87 17.24 17.00 -13.83
N ARG A 88 16.51 16.13 -14.55
CA ARG A 88 15.66 15.09 -13.97
C ARG A 88 16.20 13.73 -14.37
N ILE A 89 16.20 12.81 -13.42
CA ILE A 89 16.60 11.42 -13.62
C ILE A 89 15.39 10.56 -13.28
N LEU A 90 14.99 9.69 -14.20
CA LEU A 90 13.97 8.69 -13.98
C LEU A 90 14.65 7.35 -13.74
N PHE A 91 14.32 6.71 -12.62
CA PHE A 91 14.80 5.37 -12.30
C PHE A 91 13.72 4.36 -12.69
N LEU A 92 14.08 3.46 -13.62
CA LEU A 92 13.23 2.36 -14.06
C LEU A 92 13.92 1.05 -13.69
N GLY A 93 13.17 0.15 -13.09
CA GLY A 93 13.68 -1.15 -12.67
C GLY A 93 12.59 -2.00 -12.06
N ASP A 94 13.01 -2.95 -11.23
CA ASP A 94 12.15 -3.95 -10.62
C ASP A 94 11.88 -3.63 -9.14
N SER A 95 11.66 -4.67 -8.34
CA SER A 95 11.44 -4.55 -6.89
C SER A 95 12.57 -3.84 -6.15
N ILE A 96 13.81 -3.87 -6.65
CA ILE A 96 14.96 -3.20 -6.03
C ILE A 96 14.85 -1.68 -6.22
N THR A 97 14.49 -1.23 -7.42
CA THR A 97 14.24 0.18 -7.71
C THR A 97 12.98 0.68 -7.02
N ALA A 98 11.93 -0.14 -6.99
CA ALA A 98 10.68 0.20 -6.30
C ALA A 98 10.90 0.34 -4.79
N GLY A 99 11.66 -0.57 -4.17
CA GLY A 99 12.14 -0.47 -2.77
C GLY A 99 11.05 -0.42 -1.70
N MET A 100 9.87 -1.01 -1.92
CA MET A 100 8.67 -0.84 -1.07
C MET A 100 8.89 -1.17 0.41
N GLN A 101 9.90 -2.00 0.70
CA GLN A 101 10.26 -2.48 2.04
C GLN A 101 11.10 -1.47 2.84
N VAL A 102 11.55 -0.37 2.23
CA VAL A 102 12.31 0.70 2.89
C VAL A 102 11.63 2.06 2.70
N PRO A 103 11.75 3.01 3.67
CA PRO A 103 11.28 4.37 3.49
C PRO A 103 11.82 4.99 2.20
N LEU A 104 11.00 5.79 1.51
CA LEU A 104 11.36 6.39 0.22
C LEU A 104 12.72 7.11 0.29
N GLU A 105 12.92 7.92 1.33
CA GLU A 105 14.16 8.68 1.53
C GLU A 105 15.38 7.78 1.71
N ASP A 106 15.22 6.55 2.21
CA ASP A 106 16.33 5.60 2.42
C ASP A 106 16.62 4.73 1.19
N THR A 107 15.83 4.87 0.12
CA THR A 107 16.09 4.16 -1.15
C THR A 107 17.35 4.72 -1.83
N TYR A 108 18.09 3.87 -2.55
CA TYR A 108 19.23 4.36 -3.34
C TYR A 108 18.81 5.40 -4.38
N VAL A 109 17.56 5.34 -4.87
CA VAL A 109 16.98 6.33 -5.80
C VAL A 109 16.94 7.73 -5.20
N LYS A 110 16.82 7.85 -3.87
CA LYS A 110 16.82 9.13 -3.14
C LYS A 110 18.17 9.52 -2.55
N GLN A 111 19.12 8.60 -2.52
CA GLN A 111 20.45 8.82 -1.95
C GLN A 111 21.53 9.13 -3.01
N LEU A 112 21.16 9.19 -4.29
CA LEU A 112 22.01 9.58 -5.42
C LEU A 112 21.78 11.05 -5.80
#